data_AF-A0A963CDH7-F1
#
_entry.id   AF-A0A963CDH7-F1
#
_cell.length_a   1.000
_cell.length_b   1.000
_cell.length_c   1.000
_cell.angle_alpha   90.00
_cell.angle_beta   90.00
_cell.angle_gamma   90.00
#
_symmetry.space_group_name_H-M   'P 1'
#
loop_
_entity.id
_entity.type
_entity.pdbx_description
1 polymer ?
#
loop_
_entity_poly.entity_id
_entity_poly.type
_entity_poly.pdbx_seq_one_letter_code
_entity_poly.pdbx_strand_id
1 'polypeptide(L)'
;MSKTDARRAVLDALARSARRWRTPAGLARDTGLAEDKVARILDGAHEVVRGSRAGSGGQPLYALRDKRDDGAEQPPAIIEDEPVAAGAPLRFLSLLPLDASMRRLRDAVGRALREAGAEAVFIDETVIGAAWVDHVVALIRGSDAVVADVTRQAGNVMFELGVAHGQGKPLILLVRDDIDAELPSDLAGFQYLTYSPDNLRGLVDRLQRSARHLDSRRRAAR
;
A
#
# COMPACT_ATOMS: atom_id res chain seq x y z
N MET A 1 17.76 26.15 27.49
CA MET A 1 16.66 25.41 26.83
C MET A 1 16.85 23.92 27.03
N SER A 2 15.81 23.21 27.53
CA SER A 2 15.87 21.76 27.76
C SER A 2 16.05 20.98 26.45
N LYS A 3 16.58 19.75 26.51
CA LYS A 3 16.75 18.86 25.35
C LYS A 3 15.39 18.58 24.68
N THR A 4 14.33 18.44 25.48
CA THR A 4 12.95 18.22 25.01
C THR A 4 12.39 19.45 24.30
N ASP A 5 12.66 20.65 24.82
CA ASP A 5 12.20 21.91 24.21
C ASP A 5 12.90 22.19 22.87
N ALA A 6 14.21 21.91 22.79
CA ALA A 6 14.97 22.06 21.56
C ALA A 6 14.46 21.11 20.47
N ARG A 7 14.15 19.86 20.82
CA ARG A 7 13.59 18.88 19.90
C ARG A 7 12.23 19.33 19.37
N ARG A 8 11.33 19.72 20.27
CA ARG A 8 10.00 20.22 19.91
C ARG A 8 10.08 21.43 18.98
N ALA A 9 10.94 22.41 19.30
CA ALA A 9 11.12 23.59 18.45
C ALA A 9 11.56 23.25 17.01
N VAL A 10 12.46 22.27 16.84
CA VAL A 10 12.91 21.82 15.51
C VAL A 10 11.81 21.09 14.75
N LEU A 11 11.06 20.21 15.41
CA LEU A 11 9.94 19.49 14.79
C LEU A 11 8.79 20.45 14.41
N ASP A 12 8.48 21.41 15.27
CA ASP A 12 7.48 22.44 15.00
C ASP A 12 7.89 23.35 13.83
N ALA A 13 9.19 23.68 13.73
CA ALA A 13 9.72 24.44 12.60
C ALA A 13 9.64 23.66 11.28
N LEU A 14 9.90 22.35 11.31
CA LEU A 14 9.65 21.48 10.17
C LEU A 14 8.17 21.41 9.80
N ALA A 15 7.27 21.30 10.79
CA ALA A 15 5.82 21.23 10.56
C ALA A 15 5.28 22.51 9.92
N ARG A 16 5.67 23.69 10.43
CA ARG A 16 5.19 25.01 9.94
C ARG A 16 5.85 25.48 8.65
N SER A 17 6.94 24.86 8.22
CA SER A 17 7.67 25.26 7.02
C SER A 17 6.78 25.14 5.77
N ALA A 18 6.81 26.11 4.85
CA ALA A 18 6.14 25.97 3.53
C ALA A 18 6.90 25.09 2.54
N ARG A 19 8.08 24.59 2.92
CA ARG A 19 8.89 23.64 2.14
C ARG A 19 8.89 22.31 2.88
N ARG A 20 8.67 21.20 2.16
CA ARG A 20 8.77 19.83 2.71
C ARG A 20 10.17 19.55 3.23
N TRP A 21 11.17 19.81 2.38
CA TRP A 21 12.57 19.55 2.65
C TRP A 21 13.26 20.80 3.20
N ARG A 22 13.94 20.65 4.34
CA ARG A 22 14.70 21.73 4.99
C ARG A 22 16.11 21.27 5.32
N THR A 23 17.06 22.19 5.25
CA THR A 23 18.43 21.95 5.69
C THR A 23 18.60 22.29 7.18
N PRO A 24 19.60 21.70 7.87
CA PRO A 24 19.94 22.08 9.23
C PRO A 24 20.21 23.58 9.39
N ALA A 25 20.94 24.19 8.46
CA ALA A 25 21.21 25.64 8.49
C ALA A 25 19.92 26.48 8.40
N GLY A 26 18.96 26.05 7.57
CA GLY A 26 17.69 26.73 7.44
C GLY A 26 16.86 26.65 8.72
N LEU A 27 16.83 25.48 9.37
CA LEU A 27 16.09 25.28 10.62
C LEU A 27 16.78 25.94 11.82
N ALA A 28 18.11 26.03 11.81
CA ALA A 28 18.90 26.77 12.80
C ALA A 28 18.51 28.25 12.83
N ARG A 29 18.34 28.88 11.65
CA ARG A 29 17.86 30.26 11.54
C ARG A 29 16.43 30.44 12.08
N ASP A 30 15.53 29.50 11.79
CA ASP A 30 14.14 29.58 12.24
C ASP A 30 13.97 29.36 13.76
N THR A 31 14.83 28.53 14.35
CA THR A 31 14.72 28.12 15.76
C THR A 31 15.68 28.85 16.71
N GLY A 32 16.66 29.58 16.16
CA GLY A 32 17.74 30.20 16.94
C GLY A 32 18.73 29.19 17.56
N LEU A 33 18.68 27.93 17.13
CA LEU A 33 19.57 26.86 17.61
C LEU A 33 20.85 26.79 16.78
N ALA A 34 21.93 26.29 17.39
CA ALA A 34 23.15 25.97 16.67
C ALA A 34 22.91 24.85 15.64
N GLU A 35 23.48 25.00 14.45
CA GLU A 35 23.24 24.10 13.30
C GLU A 35 23.61 22.64 13.60
N ASP A 36 24.74 22.42 14.26
CA ASP A 36 25.22 21.11 14.69
C ASP A 36 24.25 20.43 15.69
N LYS A 37 23.60 21.23 16.54
CA LYS A 37 22.57 20.75 17.48
C LYS A 37 21.28 20.40 16.74
N VAL A 38 20.89 21.19 15.73
CA VAL A 38 19.74 20.89 14.88
C VAL A 38 19.96 19.60 14.09
N ALA A 39 21.14 19.44 13.46
CA ALA A 39 21.49 18.22 12.73
C ALA A 39 21.39 16.97 13.62
N ARG A 40 21.97 17.02 14.83
CA ARG A 40 21.90 15.93 15.81
C ARG A 40 20.47 15.58 16.25
N ILE A 41 19.60 16.59 16.38
CA ILE A 41 18.18 16.37 16.71
C ILE A 41 17.46 15.68 15.54
N LEU A 42 17.72 16.12 14.31
CA LEU A 42 17.09 15.58 13.10
C LEU A 42 17.52 14.13 12.83
N ASP A 43 18.81 13.83 12.96
CA ASP A 43 19.34 12.47 12.78
C ASP A 43 18.83 11.49 13.86
N GLY A 44 18.47 11.99 15.04
CA GLY A 44 17.96 11.18 16.16
C GLY A 44 16.43 11.13 16.28
N ALA A 45 15.68 11.82 15.41
CA ALA A 45 14.22 11.89 15.47
C ALA A 45 13.60 10.84 14.53
N HIS A 46 12.80 9.92 15.08
CA HIS A 46 12.14 8.87 14.31
C HIS A 46 11.05 9.41 13.37
N GLU A 47 10.50 10.58 13.69
CA GLU A 47 9.49 11.33 12.92
C GLU A 47 10.08 12.01 11.68
N VAL A 48 11.41 12.04 11.55
CA VAL A 48 12.13 12.76 10.50
C VAL A 48 12.74 11.76 9.52
N VAL A 49 12.70 12.11 8.23
CA VAL A 49 13.39 11.40 7.15
C VAL A 49 14.47 12.30 6.56
N ARG A 50 15.64 11.70 6.34
CA ARG A 50 16.75 12.32 5.60
C ARG A 50 16.61 12.02 4.11
N GLY A 51 16.66 13.05 3.28
CA GLY A 51 16.61 12.94 1.83
C GLY A 51 17.89 12.32 1.26
N SER A 52 17.76 11.57 0.18
CA SER A 52 18.88 10.97 -0.55
C SER A 52 19.70 11.98 -1.35
N ARG A 53 19.15 13.18 -1.60
CA ARG A 53 19.81 14.28 -2.31
C ARG A 53 20.20 15.40 -1.35
N ALA A 54 21.37 15.98 -1.58
CA ALA A 54 21.79 17.19 -0.88
C ALA A 54 21.05 18.42 -1.42
N GLY A 55 20.71 19.33 -0.53
CA GLY A 55 20.12 20.63 -0.86
C GLY A 55 21.19 21.64 -1.30
N SER A 56 20.77 22.90 -1.41
CA SER A 56 21.68 24.00 -1.71
C SER A 56 22.87 24.02 -0.75
N GLY A 57 24.09 24.09 -1.29
CA GLY A 57 25.32 24.09 -0.51
C GLY A 57 25.78 22.73 0.00
N GLY A 58 25.27 21.61 -0.55
CA GLY A 58 25.73 20.26 -0.19
C GLY A 58 25.20 19.74 1.14
N GLN A 59 24.28 20.47 1.79
CA GLN A 59 23.72 20.07 3.07
C GLN A 59 22.68 18.95 2.93
N PRO A 60 22.60 18.02 3.91
CA PRO A 60 21.53 17.05 3.95
C PRO A 60 20.16 17.73 4.10
N LEU A 61 19.16 17.16 3.44
CA LEU A 61 17.77 17.59 3.54
C LEU A 61 17.00 16.71 4.50
N TYR A 62 16.12 17.31 5.29
CA TYR A 62 15.27 16.64 6.25
C TYR A 62 13.81 17.07 6.05
N ALA A 63 12.89 16.13 6.26
CA ALA A 63 11.45 16.37 6.24
C ALA A 63 10.78 15.56 7.35
N LEU A 64 9.62 16.00 7.83
CA LEU A 64 8.76 15.12 8.63
C LEU A 64 8.24 14.00 7.74
N ARG A 65 8.17 12.79 8.29
CA ARG A 65 7.62 11.60 7.61
C ARG A 65 6.23 11.85 7.02
N ASP A 66 5.38 12.53 7.78
CA ASP A 66 3.97 12.73 7.44
C ASP A 66 3.73 13.99 6.62
N LYS A 67 4.78 14.77 6.31
CA LYS A 67 4.66 16.02 5.57
C LYS A 67 4.68 15.76 4.07
N ARG A 68 3.54 15.97 3.44
CA ARG A 68 3.34 15.91 1.98
C ARG A 68 4.10 17.05 1.30
N ASP A 69 4.52 16.86 0.04
CA ASP A 69 5.11 17.93 -0.75
C ASP A 69 3.99 18.87 -1.17
N ASP A 70 4.02 20.12 -0.71
CA ASP A 70 3.04 21.16 -1.09
C ASP A 70 3.05 21.46 -2.61
N GLY A 71 4.03 20.93 -3.34
CA GLY A 71 4.17 21.01 -4.79
C GLY A 71 4.38 19.68 -5.52
N ALA A 72 4.22 18.54 -4.85
CA ALA A 72 4.00 17.28 -5.56
C ALA A 72 2.52 17.27 -5.93
N GLU A 73 2.25 16.97 -7.20
CA GLU A 73 0.95 16.66 -7.76
C GLU A 73 0.00 16.19 -6.65
N GLN A 74 -1.08 16.95 -6.45
CA GLN A 74 -2.20 16.53 -5.63
C GLN A 74 -2.39 15.03 -5.91
N PRO A 75 -2.39 14.13 -4.89
CA PRO A 75 -2.85 12.77 -5.13
C PRO A 75 -4.15 12.94 -5.90
N PRO A 76 -4.30 12.29 -7.07
CA PRO A 76 -5.29 12.68 -8.07
C PRO A 76 -6.56 13.01 -7.33
N ALA A 77 -6.98 14.28 -7.46
CA ALA A 77 -8.18 14.80 -6.84
C ALA A 77 -9.19 13.67 -6.87
N ILE A 78 -9.74 13.32 -5.68
CA ILE A 78 -10.73 12.24 -5.48
C ILE A 78 -11.28 11.90 -6.84
N ILE A 79 -10.76 10.85 -7.49
CA ILE A 79 -11.28 10.49 -8.81
C ILE A 79 -12.71 10.11 -8.45
N GLU A 80 -13.63 11.06 -8.66
CA GLU A 80 -15.06 10.81 -8.64
C GLU A 80 -15.20 9.56 -9.49
N ASP A 81 -15.85 8.52 -8.96
CA ASP A 81 -16.01 7.23 -9.62
C ASP A 81 -16.23 7.47 -11.11
N GLU A 82 -15.17 7.36 -11.93
CA GLU A 82 -15.37 7.49 -13.36
C GLU A 82 -16.23 6.29 -13.68
N PRO A 83 -17.43 6.49 -14.24
CA PRO A 83 -18.34 5.40 -14.47
C PRO A 83 -17.63 4.37 -15.32
N VAL A 84 -17.30 3.22 -14.70
CA VAL A 84 -16.60 2.12 -15.36
C VAL A 84 -17.39 1.80 -16.61
N ALA A 85 -16.77 2.05 -17.78
CA ALA A 85 -17.41 1.95 -19.08
C ALA A 85 -18.22 0.65 -19.17
N ALA A 86 -19.47 0.75 -19.65
CA ALA A 86 -20.34 -0.41 -19.75
C ALA A 86 -19.68 -1.49 -20.61
N GLY A 87 -19.32 -2.63 -19.99
CA GLY A 87 -18.64 -3.74 -20.65
C GLY A 87 -17.16 -3.93 -20.30
N ALA A 88 -16.55 -3.03 -19.51
CA ALA A 88 -15.17 -3.21 -19.06
C ALA A 88 -14.98 -4.50 -18.23
N PRO A 89 -13.83 -5.19 -18.35
CA PRO A 89 -13.53 -6.37 -17.55
C PRO A 89 -13.55 -6.03 -16.06
N LEU A 90 -13.91 -6.99 -15.21
CA LEU A 90 -13.74 -6.83 -13.76
C LEU A 90 -12.25 -6.69 -13.44
N ARG A 91 -11.90 -5.77 -12.54
CA ARG A 91 -10.53 -5.56 -12.06
C ARG A 91 -10.36 -6.24 -10.72
N PHE A 92 -9.41 -7.18 -10.64
CA PHE A 92 -9.07 -7.90 -9.43
C PHE A 92 -7.71 -7.46 -8.93
N LEU A 93 -7.68 -6.86 -7.73
CA LEU A 93 -6.42 -6.56 -7.05
C LEU A 93 -5.92 -7.81 -6.32
N SER A 94 -4.68 -8.18 -6.60
CA SER A 94 -4.02 -9.35 -5.99
C SER A 94 -3.05 -8.92 -4.90
N LEU A 95 -3.37 -9.28 -3.66
CA LEU A 95 -2.58 -9.01 -2.45
C LEU A 95 -1.80 -10.27 -2.07
N LEU A 96 -0.55 -10.33 -2.51
CA LEU A 96 0.33 -11.48 -2.27
C LEU A 96 1.57 -11.00 -1.49
N PRO A 97 2.17 -11.84 -0.62
CA PRO A 97 3.47 -11.54 -0.05
C PRO A 97 4.50 -11.17 -1.14
N LEU A 98 5.24 -10.08 -0.92
CA LEU A 98 6.17 -9.51 -1.91
C LEU A 98 7.53 -10.20 -1.87
N ASP A 99 7.52 -11.53 -1.99
CA ASP A 99 8.74 -12.34 -1.95
C ASP A 99 8.84 -13.31 -3.12
N ALA A 100 10.06 -13.76 -3.38
CA ALA A 100 10.39 -14.63 -4.51
C ALA A 100 9.60 -15.94 -4.56
N SER A 101 9.16 -16.46 -3.41
CA SER A 101 8.40 -17.72 -3.33
C SER A 101 6.98 -17.58 -3.90
N MET A 102 6.47 -16.35 -4.02
CA MET A 102 5.11 -16.11 -4.50
C MET A 102 4.98 -16.02 -6.02
N ARG A 103 6.08 -16.03 -6.78
CA ARG A 103 6.03 -15.89 -8.25
C ARG A 103 5.12 -16.90 -8.95
N ARG A 104 5.21 -18.19 -8.58
CA ARG A 104 4.36 -19.23 -9.18
C ARG A 104 2.87 -18.98 -8.92
N LEU A 105 2.53 -18.54 -7.70
CA LEU A 105 1.16 -18.20 -7.33
C LEU A 105 0.69 -16.96 -8.08
N ARG A 106 1.50 -15.90 -8.12
CA ARG A 106 1.24 -14.65 -8.86
C ARG A 106 0.87 -14.95 -10.31
N ASP A 107 1.69 -15.75 -10.99
CA ASP A 107 1.46 -16.13 -12.38
C ASP A 107 0.18 -16.96 -12.55
N ALA A 108 -0.10 -17.89 -11.63
CA ALA A 108 -1.32 -18.69 -11.67
C ALA A 108 -2.58 -17.85 -11.45
N VAL A 109 -2.57 -16.94 -10.48
CA VAL A 109 -3.66 -15.98 -10.21
C VAL A 109 -3.88 -15.09 -11.44
N GLY A 110 -2.80 -14.51 -11.98
CA GLY A 110 -2.87 -13.66 -13.15
C GLY A 110 -3.40 -14.39 -14.39
N ARG A 111 -3.00 -15.64 -14.62
CA ARG A 111 -3.56 -16.48 -15.70
C ARG A 111 -5.04 -16.77 -15.48
N ALA A 112 -5.41 -17.23 -14.29
CA ALA A 112 -6.79 -17.57 -13.95
C ALA A 112 -7.75 -16.40 -14.18
N LEU A 113 -7.39 -15.19 -13.73
CA LEU A 113 -8.22 -14.01 -13.89
C LEU A 113 -8.34 -13.59 -15.35
N ARG A 114 -7.24 -13.57 -16.12
CA ARG A 114 -7.28 -13.23 -17.55
C ARG A 114 -8.11 -14.21 -18.37
N GLU A 115 -7.97 -15.51 -18.11
CA GLU A 115 -8.78 -16.56 -18.75
C GLU A 115 -10.27 -16.54 -18.30
N ALA A 116 -10.59 -15.82 -17.24
CA ALA A 116 -11.95 -15.55 -16.82
C ALA A 116 -12.52 -14.25 -17.44
N GLY A 117 -11.74 -13.53 -18.26
CA GLY A 117 -12.14 -12.24 -18.85
C GLY A 117 -12.01 -11.05 -17.88
N ALA A 118 -11.17 -11.17 -16.86
CA ALA A 118 -10.90 -10.13 -15.87
C ALA A 118 -9.49 -9.55 -16.01
N GLU A 119 -9.29 -8.32 -15.51
CA GLU A 119 -7.98 -7.68 -15.35
C GLU A 119 -7.38 -8.09 -14.00
N ALA A 120 -6.11 -8.53 -14.01
CA ALA A 120 -5.36 -8.81 -12.80
C ALA A 120 -4.38 -7.68 -12.52
N VAL A 121 -4.53 -7.04 -11.35
CA VAL A 121 -3.68 -5.94 -10.89
C VAL A 121 -2.82 -6.43 -9.72
N PHE A 122 -1.53 -6.09 -9.73
CA PHE A 122 -0.60 -6.45 -8.67
C PHE A 122 0.09 -5.19 -8.12
N ILE A 123 0.33 -5.17 -6.80
CA ILE A 123 0.90 -4.01 -6.09
C ILE A 123 2.40 -3.83 -6.40
N ASP A 124 3.10 -4.90 -6.79
CA ASP A 124 4.54 -4.90 -7.05
C ASP A 124 4.97 -4.09 -8.30
N GLU A 125 4.02 -3.58 -9.07
CA GLU A 125 4.27 -2.83 -10.31
C GLU A 125 4.44 -1.31 -10.09
N THR A 126 4.62 -0.80 -8.85
CA THR A 126 4.63 0.66 -8.58
C THR A 126 5.70 1.21 -7.59
N VAL A 127 5.94 2.53 -7.66
CA VAL A 127 7.06 3.30 -7.06
C VAL A 127 6.98 3.45 -5.53
N ILE A 128 8.13 3.29 -4.84
CA ILE A 128 8.29 3.39 -3.38
C ILE A 128 8.28 4.86 -2.91
N GLY A 129 7.47 5.21 -1.90
CA GLY A 129 7.47 6.53 -1.24
C GLY A 129 6.30 6.75 -0.25
N ALA A 130 6.22 7.92 0.40
CA ALA A 130 5.14 8.26 1.36
C ALA A 130 3.72 8.27 0.74
N ALA A 131 3.61 8.29 -0.59
CA ALA A 131 2.36 8.11 -1.33
C ALA A 131 1.96 6.63 -1.50
N TRP A 132 2.74 5.67 -0.99
CA TRP A 132 2.50 4.24 -1.17
C TRP A 132 1.17 3.78 -0.58
N VAL A 133 0.85 4.19 0.65
CA VAL A 133 -0.41 3.81 1.29
C VAL A 133 -1.61 4.43 0.55
N ASP A 134 -1.51 5.70 0.19
CA ASP A 134 -2.56 6.39 -0.59
C ASP A 134 -2.77 5.71 -1.96
N HIS A 135 -1.68 5.28 -2.60
CA HIS A 135 -1.73 4.52 -3.87
C HIS A 135 -2.38 3.15 -3.71
N VAL A 136 -1.99 2.38 -2.70
CA VAL A 136 -2.60 1.08 -2.38
C VAL A 136 -4.10 1.24 -2.11
N VAL A 137 -4.49 2.26 -1.34
CA VAL A 137 -5.91 2.57 -1.08
C VAL A 137 -6.64 2.93 -2.39
N ALA A 138 -6.00 3.67 -3.30
CA ALA A 138 -6.56 4.00 -4.61
C ALA A 138 -6.71 2.76 -5.51
N LEU A 139 -5.72 1.85 -5.51
CA LEU A 139 -5.79 0.57 -6.21
C LEU A 139 -6.94 -0.31 -5.68
N ILE A 140 -7.09 -0.39 -4.36
CA ILE A 140 -8.20 -1.12 -3.74
C ILE A 140 -9.53 -0.49 -4.17
N ARG A 141 -9.65 0.84 -4.09
CA ARG A 141 -10.87 1.56 -4.48
C ARG A 141 -11.24 1.30 -5.95
N GLY A 142 -10.26 1.35 -6.85
CA GLY A 142 -10.44 1.13 -8.29
C GLY A 142 -10.59 -0.34 -8.71
N SER A 143 -10.53 -1.29 -7.78
CA SER A 143 -10.77 -2.72 -8.03
C SER A 143 -12.23 -3.10 -7.79
N ASP A 144 -12.74 -4.06 -8.55
CA ASP A 144 -14.08 -4.63 -8.35
C ASP A 144 -14.08 -5.74 -7.29
N ALA A 145 -12.94 -6.41 -7.09
CA ALA A 145 -12.77 -7.50 -6.12
C ALA A 145 -11.28 -7.68 -5.75
N VAL A 146 -11.03 -8.40 -4.66
CA VAL A 146 -9.68 -8.65 -4.14
C VAL A 146 -9.41 -10.14 -4.02
N VAL A 147 -8.23 -10.57 -4.45
CA VAL A 147 -7.67 -11.90 -4.21
C VAL A 147 -6.50 -11.74 -3.24
N ALA A 148 -6.50 -12.42 -2.10
CA ALA A 148 -5.46 -12.25 -1.08
C ALA A 148 -4.90 -13.59 -0.59
N ASP A 149 -3.58 -13.76 -0.58
CA ASP A 149 -2.94 -14.86 0.13
C ASP A 149 -2.75 -14.50 1.60
N VAL A 150 -3.50 -15.17 2.48
CA VAL A 150 -3.48 -14.91 3.93
C VAL A 150 -2.67 -15.97 4.69
N THR A 151 -2.04 -16.91 3.97
CA THR A 151 -1.35 -18.07 4.55
C THR A 151 -0.33 -17.66 5.62
N ARG A 152 0.48 -16.64 5.32
CA ARG A 152 1.56 -16.16 6.21
C ARG A 152 1.16 -15.01 7.12
N GLN A 153 -0.07 -14.51 7.00
CA GLN A 153 -0.54 -13.34 7.75
C GLN A 153 0.42 -12.14 7.63
N ALA A 154 0.98 -11.93 6.44
CA ALA A 154 1.94 -10.86 6.20
C ALA A 154 1.30 -9.50 6.52
N GLY A 155 1.95 -8.68 7.35
CA GLY A 155 1.34 -7.46 7.91
C GLY A 155 0.84 -6.47 6.85
N ASN A 156 1.53 -6.38 5.70
CA ASN A 156 1.08 -5.56 4.58
C ASN A 156 -0.21 -6.12 3.94
N VAL A 157 -0.26 -7.42 3.68
CA VAL A 157 -1.45 -8.09 3.11
C VAL A 157 -2.63 -7.97 4.07
N MET A 158 -2.42 -8.13 5.38
CA MET A 158 -3.48 -8.00 6.39
C MET A 158 -4.02 -6.57 6.47
N PHE A 159 -3.16 -5.56 6.39
CA PHE A 159 -3.58 -4.16 6.32
C PHE A 159 -4.42 -3.88 5.06
N GLU A 160 -3.92 -4.29 3.90
CA GLU A 160 -4.59 -4.14 2.60
C GLU A 160 -5.95 -4.85 2.58
N LEU A 161 -6.00 -6.05 3.13
CA LEU A 161 -7.23 -6.85 3.26
C LEU A 161 -8.26 -6.15 4.15
N GLY A 162 -7.83 -5.58 5.28
CA GLY A 162 -8.69 -4.81 6.17
C GLY A 162 -9.28 -3.58 5.49
N VAL A 163 -8.47 -2.85 4.71
CA VAL A 163 -8.94 -1.70 3.91
C VAL A 163 -9.96 -2.14 2.85
N ALA A 164 -9.68 -3.23 2.13
CA ALA A 164 -10.59 -3.78 1.13
C ALA A 164 -11.93 -4.24 1.74
N HIS A 165 -11.88 -4.92 2.89
CA HIS A 165 -13.06 -5.31 3.65
C HIS A 165 -13.89 -4.10 4.07
N GLY A 166 -13.25 -3.08 4.63
CA GLY A 166 -13.93 -1.84 5.05
C GLY A 166 -14.58 -1.07 3.89
N GLN A 167 -14.08 -1.24 2.66
CA GLN A 167 -14.68 -0.69 1.45
C GLN A 167 -15.76 -1.59 0.81
N GLY A 168 -16.11 -2.71 1.45
CA GLY A 168 -17.13 -3.64 0.95
C GLY A 168 -16.71 -4.40 -0.31
N LYS A 169 -15.40 -4.50 -0.58
CA LYS A 169 -14.91 -5.24 -1.76
C LYS A 169 -15.18 -6.73 -1.56
N PRO A 170 -15.71 -7.45 -2.58
CA PRO A 170 -15.73 -8.91 -2.57
C PRO A 170 -14.32 -9.47 -2.38
N LEU A 171 -14.16 -10.39 -1.44
CA LEU A 171 -12.87 -10.98 -1.08
C LEU A 171 -12.82 -12.45 -1.48
N ILE A 172 -11.73 -12.86 -2.13
CA ILE A 172 -11.37 -14.24 -2.40
C ILE A 172 -10.07 -14.54 -1.67
N LEU A 173 -10.16 -15.26 -0.56
CA LEU A 173 -8.99 -15.56 0.28
C LEU A 173 -8.33 -16.86 -0.15
N LEU A 174 -7.01 -16.86 -0.20
CA LEU A 174 -6.16 -18.00 -0.55
C LEU A 174 -5.39 -18.48 0.68
N VAL A 175 -5.37 -19.79 0.88
CA VAL A 175 -4.64 -20.44 1.98
C VAL A 175 -3.90 -21.65 1.43
N ARG A 176 -2.66 -21.87 1.83
CA ARG A 176 -1.96 -23.11 1.48
C ARG A 176 -2.57 -24.32 2.18
N ASP A 177 -2.67 -25.44 1.48
CA ASP A 177 -3.19 -26.70 2.05
C ASP A 177 -2.15 -27.51 2.84
N ASP A 178 -0.88 -27.15 2.77
CA ASP A 178 0.24 -27.83 3.42
C ASP A 178 0.72 -27.14 4.71
N ILE A 179 0.02 -26.09 5.13
CA ILE A 179 0.28 -25.39 6.38
C ILE A 179 -1.00 -25.42 7.19
N ASP A 180 -0.90 -25.96 8.42
CA ASP A 180 -1.90 -25.75 9.46
C ASP A 180 -1.81 -24.28 9.92
N ALA A 181 -2.29 -23.38 9.06
CA ALA A 181 -2.33 -21.96 9.38
C ALA A 181 -3.48 -21.76 10.38
N GLU A 182 -3.14 -21.53 11.65
CA GLU A 182 -4.08 -20.97 12.62
C GLU A 182 -4.43 -19.56 12.17
N LEU A 183 -5.48 -19.45 11.35
CA LEU A 183 -5.97 -18.17 10.87
C LEU A 183 -6.55 -17.39 12.06
N PRO A 184 -6.33 -16.06 12.13
CA PRO A 184 -6.94 -15.23 13.16
C PRO A 184 -8.46 -15.42 13.20
N SER A 185 -9.06 -15.34 14.38
CA SER A 185 -10.51 -15.49 14.56
C SER A 185 -11.31 -14.53 13.67
N ASP A 186 -10.77 -13.34 13.41
CA ASP A 186 -11.36 -12.33 12.52
C ASP A 186 -11.50 -12.79 11.08
N LEU A 187 -10.69 -13.77 10.64
CA LEU A 187 -10.80 -14.38 9.32
C LEU A 187 -11.68 -15.63 9.32
N ALA A 188 -11.94 -16.29 10.45
CA ALA A 188 -12.61 -17.60 10.50
C ALA A 188 -14.00 -17.66 9.80
N GLY A 189 -14.69 -16.53 9.67
CA GLY A 189 -15.99 -16.44 8.97
C GLY A 189 -15.92 -16.33 7.44
N PHE A 190 -14.74 -16.19 6.85
CA PHE A 190 -14.59 -16.06 5.39
C PHE A 190 -14.51 -17.43 4.69
N GLN A 191 -14.86 -17.44 3.40
CA GLN A 191 -14.60 -18.59 2.54
C GLN A 191 -13.19 -18.50 1.95
N TYR A 192 -12.56 -19.66 1.81
CA TYR A 192 -11.18 -19.78 1.34
C TYR A 192 -11.08 -20.71 0.14
N LEU A 193 -10.17 -20.37 -0.77
CA LEU A 193 -9.65 -21.29 -1.77
C LEU A 193 -8.31 -21.81 -1.30
N THR A 194 -8.24 -23.13 -1.07
CA THR A 194 -6.97 -23.78 -0.74
C THR A 194 -6.10 -23.94 -1.97
N TYR A 195 -4.78 -23.95 -1.82
CA TYR A 195 -3.87 -24.32 -2.92
C TYR A 195 -2.64 -25.06 -2.44
N SER A 196 -2.13 -25.94 -3.31
CA SER A 196 -0.83 -26.57 -3.13
C SER A 196 0.22 -25.80 -3.94
N PRO A 197 1.38 -25.44 -3.35
CA PRO A 197 2.45 -24.75 -4.07
C PRO A 197 2.94 -25.51 -5.30
N ASP A 198 2.88 -26.84 -5.25
CA ASP A 198 3.37 -27.72 -6.31
C ASP A 198 2.34 -27.95 -7.41
N ASN A 199 1.05 -27.85 -7.08
CA ASN A 199 -0.06 -28.03 -8.03
C ASN A 199 -1.13 -26.94 -7.91
N LEU A 200 -1.00 -25.91 -8.75
CA LEU A 200 -1.91 -24.76 -8.77
C LEU A 200 -3.13 -24.94 -9.70
N ARG A 201 -3.27 -26.08 -10.40
CA ARG A 201 -4.37 -26.28 -11.36
C ARG A 201 -5.74 -26.16 -10.68
N GLY A 202 -5.91 -26.82 -9.54
CA GLY A 202 -7.17 -26.76 -8.79
C GLY A 202 -7.49 -25.37 -8.25
N LEU A 203 -6.48 -24.55 -7.95
CA LEU A 203 -6.67 -23.14 -7.61
C LEU A 203 -7.16 -22.36 -8.83
N VAL A 204 -6.49 -22.50 -9.99
CA VAL A 204 -6.86 -21.82 -11.23
C VAL A 204 -8.33 -22.07 -11.58
N ASP A 205 -8.77 -23.34 -11.56
CA ASP A 205 -10.14 -23.72 -11.90
C ASP A 205 -11.18 -23.12 -10.92
N ARG A 206 -10.87 -23.07 -9.63
CA ARG A 206 -11.74 -22.48 -8.61
C ARG A 206 -11.78 -20.96 -8.73
N LEU A 207 -10.64 -20.30 -8.90
CA LEU A 207 -10.55 -18.86 -9.03
C LEU A 207 -11.26 -18.36 -10.30
N GLN A 208 -11.13 -19.06 -11.42
CA GLN A 208 -11.87 -18.77 -12.64
C GLN A 208 -13.38 -18.81 -12.44
N ARG A 209 -13.88 -19.84 -11.72
CA ARG A 209 -15.32 -19.95 -11.41
C ARG A 209 -15.79 -18.82 -10.52
N SER A 210 -15.03 -18.47 -9.49
CA SER A 210 -15.35 -17.33 -8.62
C SER A 210 -15.38 -16.01 -9.38
N ALA A 211 -14.41 -15.77 -10.27
CA ALA A 211 -14.35 -14.55 -11.08
C ALA A 211 -15.54 -14.44 -12.05
N ARG A 212 -15.88 -15.53 -12.77
CA ARG A 212 -17.05 -15.56 -13.66
C ARG A 212 -18.36 -15.38 -12.90
N HIS A 213 -18.46 -15.94 -11.69
CA HIS A 213 -19.64 -15.76 -10.84
C HIS A 213 -19.82 -14.29 -10.41
N LEU A 214 -18.73 -13.61 -10.03
CA LEU A 214 -18.76 -12.18 -9.72
C LEU A 214 -19.16 -11.33 -10.93
N ASP A 215 -18.65 -11.65 -12.13
CA ASP A 215 -19.03 -10.90 -13.35
C ASP A 215 -20.51 -11.07 -13.67
N SER A 216 -21.03 -12.30 -13.58
CA SER A 216 -22.47 -12.57 -13.76
C SER A 216 -23.34 -11.79 -12.77
N ARG A 217 -22.93 -11.72 -11.49
CA ARG A 217 -23.65 -10.95 -10.46
C ARG A 217 -23.61 -9.45 -10.74
N ARG A 218 -22.45 -8.91 -11.15
CA ARG A 218 -22.32 -7.50 -11.54
C ARG A 218 -23.26 -7.16 -12.71
N ARG A 219 -23.35 -8.04 -13.71
CA ARG A 219 -24.22 -7.84 -14.88
C ARG A 219 -25.70 -7.90 -14.52
N ALA A 220 -26.10 -8.76 -13.59
CA ALA A 220 -27.49 -8.90 -13.15
C ALA A 220 -27.97 -7.75 -12.23
N ALA A 221 -27.05 -7.02 -11.60
CA ALA A 221 -27.35 -5.88 -10.74
C ALA A 221 -27.46 -4.53 -11.49
N ARG A 222 -27.29 -4.54 -12.82
CA ARG A 222 -27.47 -3.39 -13.72
C ARG A 222 -28.81 -3.48 -14.43
#